data_AF-A0A811SRV1-F1
#
_entry.id   AF-A0A811SRV1-F1
#
_cell.length_a   1.000
_cell.length_b   1.000
_cell.length_c   1.000
_cell.angle_alpha   90.00
_cell.angle_beta   90.00
_cell.angle_gamma   90.00
#
_symmetry.space_group_name_H-M   'P 1'
#
loop_
_entity.id
_entity.type
_entity.pdbx_description
1 polymer ?
#
loop_
_entity_poly.entity_id
_entity_poly.type
_entity_poly.pdbx_seq_one_letter_code
_entity_poly.pdbx_strand_id
1 'polypeptide(L)'
;MSPENPSPAVPAESRPKAMPHVPRHGKGKKKDEKKDDDPEIRSATSSMTSVPKPLKFLRPHFGTLKSYFETMPESELKKYMADILSVLALTMSIEGERESLKYRLLGSEGDIGSWGHEYVRNLAGQIAQEFQKRQVALSLMLEFLNHFVLLLYLRLVPGFC
;
A
#
# COMPACT_ATOMS: atom_id res chain seq x y z
N MET A 1 -47.48 20.82 -90.43
CA MET A 1 -46.14 20.22 -90.24
C MET A 1 -45.73 20.56 -88.81
N SER A 2 -45.82 19.62 -87.86
CA SER A 2 -45.27 19.84 -86.51
C SER A 2 -43.74 20.05 -86.60
N PRO A 3 -43.12 20.74 -85.65
CA PRO A 3 -42.50 19.96 -84.57
C PRO A 3 -42.56 20.60 -83.16
N GLU A 4 -42.82 19.72 -82.21
CA GLU A 4 -42.22 19.56 -80.87
C GLU A 4 -42.03 20.79 -79.96
N ASN A 5 -42.89 20.84 -78.95
CA ASN A 5 -42.77 21.66 -77.73
C ASN A 5 -41.63 21.15 -76.83
N PRO A 6 -40.74 22.03 -76.30
CA PRO A 6 -39.77 21.64 -75.29
C PRO A 6 -40.41 21.53 -73.89
N SER A 7 -40.22 20.36 -73.27
CA SER A 7 -40.66 19.94 -71.94
C SER A 7 -39.95 20.72 -70.81
N PRO A 8 -40.61 20.99 -69.67
CA PRO A 8 -40.05 21.80 -68.57
C PRO A 8 -38.99 21.06 -67.74
N ALA A 9 -38.02 21.82 -67.23
CA ALA A 9 -36.95 21.34 -66.36
C ALA A 9 -37.50 20.73 -65.06
N VAL A 10 -37.13 19.47 -64.79
CA VAL A 10 -37.47 18.72 -63.58
C VAL A 10 -36.44 19.03 -62.47
N PRO A 11 -36.86 19.25 -61.20
CA PRO A 11 -35.95 19.55 -60.09
C PRO A 11 -35.14 18.33 -59.65
N ALA A 12 -33.90 18.59 -59.19
CA ALA A 12 -32.96 17.57 -58.72
C ALA A 12 -33.48 16.78 -57.50
N GLU A 13 -33.49 15.47 -57.66
CA GLU A 13 -33.94 14.48 -56.69
C GLU A 13 -32.99 14.37 -55.49
N SER A 14 -33.56 14.46 -54.29
CA SER A 14 -32.87 14.35 -53.01
C SER A 14 -32.45 12.92 -52.71
N ARG A 15 -31.13 12.69 -52.62
CA ARG A 15 -30.51 11.44 -52.15
C ARG A 15 -31.06 11.01 -50.78
N PRO A 16 -31.36 9.72 -50.55
CA PRO A 16 -31.88 9.26 -49.26
C PRO A 16 -30.83 9.43 -48.14
N LYS A 17 -31.24 10.08 -47.05
CA LYS A 17 -30.45 10.21 -45.82
C LYS A 17 -30.28 8.83 -45.17
N ALA A 18 -29.04 8.49 -44.82
CA ALA A 18 -28.67 7.27 -44.13
C ALA A 18 -29.44 7.11 -42.81
N MET A 19 -29.82 5.86 -42.49
CA MET A 19 -30.51 5.48 -41.27
C MET A 19 -29.74 5.91 -40.01
N PRO A 20 -30.43 6.29 -38.92
CA PRO A 20 -29.78 6.58 -37.65
C PRO A 20 -29.14 5.30 -37.10
N HIS A 21 -27.82 5.35 -36.93
CA HIS A 21 -27.05 4.33 -36.24
C HIS A 21 -27.56 4.24 -34.80
N VAL A 22 -28.16 3.11 -34.40
CA VAL A 22 -28.47 2.80 -33.00
C VAL A 22 -27.17 2.42 -32.31
N PRO A 23 -26.62 3.23 -31.38
CA PRO A 23 -25.45 2.81 -30.61
C PRO A 23 -25.90 1.83 -29.53
N ARG A 24 -25.25 0.67 -29.52
CA ARG A 24 -25.38 -0.40 -28.51
C ARG A 24 -25.28 0.16 -27.09
N HIS A 25 -26.02 -0.48 -26.17
CA HIS A 25 -25.89 -0.34 -24.71
C HIS A 25 -24.42 -0.26 -24.29
N GLY A 26 -23.93 0.97 -24.10
CA GLY A 26 -22.72 1.25 -23.37
C GLY A 26 -23.07 1.13 -21.90
N LYS A 27 -22.60 0.05 -21.25
CA LYS A 27 -22.59 -0.09 -19.80
C LYS A 27 -22.20 1.26 -19.20
N GLY A 28 -23.07 1.80 -18.35
CA GLY A 28 -22.76 3.00 -17.60
C GLY A 28 -21.38 2.83 -16.99
N LYS A 29 -20.45 3.70 -17.35
CA LYS A 29 -19.33 3.98 -16.47
C LYS A 29 -20.01 4.47 -15.19
N LYS A 30 -20.18 3.59 -14.20
CA LYS A 30 -20.10 4.03 -12.82
C LYS A 30 -18.83 4.86 -12.82
N LYS A 31 -18.99 6.18 -12.76
CA LYS A 31 -17.97 6.98 -12.11
C LYS A 31 -17.87 6.29 -10.77
N ASP A 32 -16.81 5.52 -10.59
CA ASP A 32 -16.36 5.17 -9.27
C ASP A 32 -16.13 6.54 -8.66
N GLU A 33 -17.17 7.02 -7.98
CA GLU A 33 -17.09 7.98 -6.91
C GLU A 33 -16.13 7.29 -5.94
N LYS A 34 -14.84 7.49 -6.23
CA LYS A 34 -13.76 7.24 -5.31
C LYS A 34 -14.08 8.19 -4.18
N LYS A 35 -14.88 7.69 -3.25
CA LYS A 35 -15.20 8.32 -2.01
C LYS A 35 -13.86 8.71 -1.45
N ASP A 36 -13.64 10.01 -1.37
CA ASP A 36 -12.44 10.61 -0.80
C ASP A 36 -12.42 10.24 0.69
N ASP A 37 -12.10 8.99 1.00
CA ASP A 37 -11.79 8.49 2.33
C ASP A 37 -10.34 8.87 2.65
N ASP A 38 -9.96 10.12 2.37
CA ASP A 38 -8.74 10.73 2.89
C ASP A 38 -9.09 11.23 4.30
N PRO A 39 -8.75 10.49 5.37
CA PRO A 39 -8.79 11.07 6.70
C PRO A 39 -7.88 12.29 6.66
N GLU A 40 -8.42 13.45 7.01
CA GLU A 40 -7.80 14.78 7.03
C GLU A 40 -6.36 14.80 7.57
N ILE A 41 -6.01 13.81 8.40
CA ILE A 41 -4.67 13.49 8.91
C ILE A 41 -3.65 13.18 7.79
N ARG A 42 -4.00 12.41 6.76
CA ARG A 42 -3.11 12.03 5.64
C ARG A 42 -2.82 13.22 4.74
N SER A 43 -3.85 13.98 4.37
CA SER A 43 -3.71 15.21 3.57
C SER A 43 -2.80 16.23 4.27
N ALA A 44 -2.99 16.42 5.59
CA ALA A 44 -2.16 17.28 6.42
C ALA A 44 -0.68 16.83 6.56
N THR A 45 -0.34 15.60 6.13
CA THR A 45 1.02 15.03 6.21
C THR A 45 1.84 15.26 4.93
N SER A 46 1.17 15.49 3.78
CA SER A 46 1.83 15.57 2.47
C SER A 46 2.74 16.80 2.26
N SER A 47 2.52 17.89 3.00
CA SER A 47 2.96 19.22 2.52
C SER A 47 4.15 19.89 3.19
N MET A 48 4.71 19.48 4.36
CA MET A 48 6.02 20.00 4.81
C MET A 48 6.51 19.45 6.16
N THR A 49 7.82 19.13 6.22
CA THR A 49 8.74 19.08 7.38
C THR A 49 8.16 18.72 8.77
N SER A 50 8.58 17.56 9.28
CA SER A 50 8.33 17.06 10.65
C SER A 50 6.88 16.72 10.98
N VAL A 51 6.69 15.63 11.73
CA VAL A 51 5.42 15.08 12.22
C VAL A 51 4.33 16.17 12.38
N PRO A 52 3.18 16.07 11.67
CA PRO A 52 2.08 17.03 11.70
C PRO A 52 1.68 17.43 13.12
N LYS A 53 1.26 18.70 13.30
CA LYS A 53 0.76 19.24 14.59
C LYS A 53 -0.28 18.32 15.27
N PRO A 54 -1.27 17.74 14.57
CA PRO A 54 -2.21 16.79 15.17
C PRO A 54 -1.54 15.56 15.80
N LEU A 55 -0.52 15.00 15.16
CA LEU A 55 0.22 13.84 15.65
C LEU A 55 1.11 14.18 16.86
N LYS A 56 1.58 15.43 16.97
CA LYS A 56 2.30 15.90 18.16
C LYS A 56 1.45 15.86 19.43
N PHE A 57 0.13 16.09 19.33
CA PHE A 57 -0.78 16.00 20.48
C PHE A 57 -1.04 14.56 20.94
N LEU A 58 -0.87 13.57 20.07
CA LEU A 58 -1.06 12.16 20.41
C LEU A 58 0.16 11.53 21.07
N ARG A 59 1.33 12.18 21.01
CA ARG A 59 2.58 11.68 21.60
C ARG A 59 2.46 11.29 23.09
N PRO A 60 1.90 12.13 23.98
CA PRO A 60 1.75 11.76 25.40
C PRO A 60 0.85 10.55 25.63
N HIS A 61 -0.02 10.24 24.66
CA HIS A 61 -1.00 9.16 24.74
C HIS A 61 -0.55 7.89 24.00
N PHE A 62 0.67 7.85 23.46
CA PHE A 62 1.15 6.71 22.68
C PHE A 62 1.02 5.38 23.44
N GLY A 63 1.41 5.35 24.72
CA GLY A 63 1.26 4.17 25.58
C GLY A 63 -0.21 3.74 25.75
N THR A 64 -1.11 4.69 26.01
CA THR A 64 -2.56 4.42 26.14
C THR A 64 -3.15 3.86 24.84
N LEU A 65 -2.76 4.43 23.69
CA LEU A 65 -3.21 3.97 22.38
C LEU A 65 -2.71 2.55 22.08
N LYS A 66 -1.48 2.20 22.48
CA LYS A 66 -0.97 0.82 22.39
C LYS A 66 -1.80 -0.13 23.23
N SER A 67 -2.04 0.20 24.50
CA SER A 67 -2.86 -0.64 25.39
C SER A 67 -4.26 -0.85 24.84
N TYR A 68 -4.88 0.20 24.31
CA TYR A 68 -6.20 0.09 23.68
C TYR A 68 -6.17 -0.79 22.43
N PHE A 69 -5.13 -0.65 21.60
CA PHE A 69 -4.95 -1.47 20.39
C PHE A 69 -4.95 -2.98 20.67
N GLU A 70 -4.30 -3.42 21.75
CA GLU A 70 -4.27 -4.83 22.14
C GLU A 70 -5.66 -5.37 22.52
N THR A 71 -6.56 -4.51 23.01
CA THR A 71 -7.93 -4.91 23.40
C THR A 71 -8.92 -4.93 22.23
N MET A 72 -8.56 -4.36 21.08
CA MET A 72 -9.47 -4.27 19.95
C MET A 72 -9.63 -5.62 19.23
N PRO A 73 -10.85 -5.97 18.79
CA PRO A 73 -11.07 -7.10 17.91
C PRO A 73 -10.48 -6.82 16.51
N GLU A 74 -10.10 -7.89 15.81
CA GLU A 74 -9.63 -7.80 14.43
C GLU A 74 -10.71 -7.16 13.54
N SER A 75 -10.37 -5.99 12.99
CA SER A 75 -11.28 -5.13 12.25
C SER A 75 -10.50 -4.13 11.41
N GLU A 76 -11.15 -3.54 10.42
CA GLU A 76 -10.55 -2.47 9.61
C GLU A 76 -10.17 -1.25 10.48
N LEU A 77 -10.94 -0.96 11.54
CA LEU A 77 -10.59 0.09 12.49
C LEU A 77 -9.29 -0.22 13.24
N LYS A 78 -9.08 -1.48 13.63
CA LYS A 78 -7.83 -1.91 14.28
C LYS A 78 -6.63 -1.70 13.36
N LYS A 79 -6.77 -2.05 12.08
CA LYS A 79 -5.73 -1.80 11.06
C LYS A 79 -5.39 -0.31 10.92
N TYR A 80 -6.41 0.56 10.89
CA TYR A 80 -6.17 2.01 10.85
C TYR A 80 -5.49 2.54 12.12
N MET A 81 -5.85 2.02 13.29
CA MET A 81 -5.13 2.36 14.52
C MET A 81 -3.66 1.90 14.45
N ALA A 82 -3.38 0.73 13.88
CA ALA A 82 -2.01 0.28 13.66
C ALA A 82 -1.23 1.23 12.75
N ASP A 83 -1.82 1.74 11.66
CA ASP A 83 -1.16 2.75 10.83
C ASP A 83 -0.82 4.03 11.64
N ILE A 84 -1.74 4.50 12.50
CA ILE A 84 -1.48 5.65 13.37
C ILE A 84 -0.34 5.37 14.36
N LEU A 85 -0.37 4.20 15.03
CA LEU A 85 0.69 3.79 15.95
C LEU A 85 2.05 3.67 15.24
N SER A 86 2.07 3.18 14.01
CA SER A 86 3.28 3.05 13.21
C SER A 86 3.96 4.40 12.93
N VAL A 87 3.16 5.43 12.62
CA VAL A 87 3.67 6.78 12.37
C VAL A 87 4.07 7.47 13.68
N LEU A 88 3.30 7.31 14.76
CA LEU A 88 3.68 7.87 16.06
C LEU A 88 4.99 7.29 16.60
N ALA A 89 5.22 6.00 16.35
CA ALA A 89 6.44 5.29 16.71
C ALA A 89 7.71 5.90 16.09
N LEU A 90 7.63 6.69 15.00
CA LEU A 90 8.77 7.42 14.43
C LEU A 90 9.56 8.24 15.45
N THR A 91 8.86 8.73 16.48
CA THR A 91 9.47 9.63 17.47
C THR A 91 9.30 9.17 18.91
N MET A 92 8.41 8.20 19.14
CA MET A 92 8.05 7.72 20.49
C MET A 92 8.56 6.30 20.76
N SER A 93 8.97 5.56 19.72
CA SER A 93 9.53 4.22 19.91
C SER A 93 10.80 4.29 20.73
N ILE A 94 10.94 3.35 21.65
CA ILE A 94 12.22 3.08 22.29
C ILE A 94 13.18 2.62 21.18
N GLU A 95 14.42 3.13 21.20
CA GLU A 95 15.42 2.79 20.20
C GLU A 95 15.68 1.28 20.21
N GLY A 96 15.59 0.66 19.03
CA GLY A 96 15.74 -0.79 18.85
C GLY A 96 14.43 -1.61 18.84
N GLU A 97 13.29 -1.07 19.31
CA GLU A 97 12.03 -1.83 19.35
C GLU A 97 11.30 -1.94 18.01
N ARG A 98 11.74 -1.21 16.99
CA ARG A 98 11.24 -1.29 15.59
C ARG A 98 9.70 -1.28 15.50
N GLU A 99 9.09 -0.45 16.35
CA GLU A 99 7.64 -0.43 16.52
C GLU A 99 6.91 0.09 15.27
N SER A 100 7.52 1.03 14.53
CA SER A 100 6.97 1.48 13.26
C SER A 100 6.79 0.32 12.29
N LEU A 101 7.81 -0.53 12.12
CA LEU A 101 7.71 -1.69 11.24
C LEU A 101 6.69 -2.71 11.77
N LYS A 102 6.68 -2.98 13.09
CA LYS A 102 5.71 -3.87 13.73
C LYS A 102 4.28 -3.46 13.39
N TYR A 103 3.90 -2.21 13.69
CA TYR A 103 2.54 -1.75 13.47
C TYR A 103 2.22 -1.57 11.99
N ARG A 104 3.21 -1.28 11.15
CA ARG A 104 3.00 -1.21 9.70
C ARG A 104 2.55 -2.55 9.12
N LEU A 105 3.13 -3.66 9.58
CA LEU A 105 2.75 -5.01 9.14
C LEU A 105 1.35 -5.43 9.63
N LEU A 106 0.80 -4.72 10.63
CA LEU A 106 -0.56 -4.92 11.16
C LEU A 106 -1.58 -3.91 10.57
N GLY A 107 -1.11 -2.95 9.77
CA GLY A 107 -1.87 -1.81 9.27
C GLY A 107 -2.75 -2.10 8.06
N SER A 108 -3.35 -1.07 7.48
CA SER A 108 -4.38 -1.20 6.44
C SER A 108 -3.84 -1.42 5.01
N GLU A 109 -2.60 -1.89 4.85
CA GLU A 109 -1.86 -2.04 3.56
C GLU A 109 -1.92 -0.81 2.61
N GLY A 110 -2.36 0.35 3.09
CA GLY A 110 -2.52 1.56 2.27
C GLY A 110 -1.18 2.10 1.77
N ASP A 111 -1.18 3.02 0.80
CA ASP A 111 0.08 3.52 0.23
C ASP A 111 1.06 4.05 1.30
N ILE A 112 2.26 3.47 1.35
CA ILE A 112 3.33 3.83 2.30
C ILE A 112 3.76 5.28 2.09
N GLY A 113 3.78 5.74 0.83
CA GLY A 113 4.23 7.07 0.46
C GLY A 113 3.34 8.19 1.01
N SER A 114 2.07 7.90 1.28
CA SER A 114 1.08 8.88 1.76
C SER A 114 1.44 9.51 3.12
N TRP A 115 2.28 8.86 3.92
CA TRP A 115 2.77 9.38 5.21
C TRP A 115 4.08 10.18 5.11
N GLY A 116 4.63 10.32 3.90
CA GLY A 116 5.82 11.10 3.60
C GLY A 116 7.14 10.33 3.66
N HIS A 117 8.18 10.92 3.07
CA HIS A 117 9.48 10.26 2.90
C HIS A 117 10.21 9.91 4.19
N GLU A 118 9.97 10.66 5.27
CA GLU A 118 10.61 10.38 6.56
C GLU A 118 10.12 9.05 7.15
N TYR A 119 8.82 8.80 7.04
CA TYR A 119 8.24 7.52 7.43
C TYR A 119 8.83 6.37 6.61
N VAL A 120 8.89 6.54 5.29
CA VAL A 120 9.47 5.55 4.37
C VAL A 120 10.94 5.27 4.70
N ARG A 121 11.75 6.30 4.97
CA ARG A 121 13.16 6.17 5.36
C ARG A 121 13.30 5.39 6.66
N ASN A 122 12.52 5.74 7.68
CA ASN A 122 12.54 5.01 8.95
C ASN A 122 12.17 3.52 8.76
N LEU A 123 11.11 3.22 8.00
CA LEU A 123 10.73 1.84 7.71
C LEU A 123 11.86 1.09 6.98
N ALA A 124 12.47 1.69 5.96
CA ALA A 124 13.60 1.10 5.24
C ALA A 124 14.76 0.78 6.20
N GLY A 125 15.08 1.68 7.13
CA GLY A 125 16.09 1.46 8.17
C GLY A 125 15.74 0.28 9.08
N GLN A 126 14.51 0.20 9.58
CA GLN A 126 14.08 -0.90 10.44
C GLN A 126 14.04 -2.25 9.70
N ILE A 127 13.67 -2.25 8.42
CA ILE A 127 13.71 -3.45 7.56
C ILE A 127 15.16 -3.90 7.36
N ALA A 128 16.08 -2.99 7.07
CA ALA A 128 17.50 -3.32 6.90
C ALA A 128 18.08 -3.94 8.18
N GLN A 129 17.74 -3.38 9.36
CA GLN A 129 18.13 -3.94 10.65
C GLN A 129 17.55 -5.34 10.88
N GLU A 130 16.28 -5.57 10.57
CA GLU A 130 15.65 -6.90 10.67
C GLU A 130 16.26 -7.91 9.72
N PHE A 131 16.53 -7.52 8.47
CA PHE A 131 17.21 -8.36 7.51
C PHE A 131 18.60 -8.78 8.02
N GLN A 132 19.40 -7.83 8.49
CA GLN A 132 20.73 -8.11 9.02
C GLN A 132 20.67 -9.03 10.24
N LYS A 133 19.72 -8.82 11.15
CA LYS A 133 19.50 -9.70 12.31
C LYS A 133 19.20 -11.15 11.88
N ARG A 134 18.36 -11.34 10.86
CA ARG A 134 18.05 -12.67 10.30
C ARG A 134 19.26 -13.32 9.65
N GLN A 135 20.05 -12.55 8.90
CA GLN A 135 21.28 -13.05 8.26
C GLN A 135 22.28 -13.56 9.30
N VAL A 136 22.50 -12.81 10.38
CA VAL A 136 23.38 -13.24 11.48
C VAL A 136 22.84 -14.49 12.17
N ALA A 137 21.55 -14.53 12.46
CA ALA A 137 20.92 -15.71 13.08
C ALA A 137 21.05 -16.96 12.20
N LEU A 138 20.84 -16.83 10.90
CA LEU A 138 21.04 -17.92 9.93
C LEU A 138 22.49 -18.37 9.87
N SER A 139 23.44 -17.43 9.85
CA SER A 139 24.88 -17.75 9.86
C SER A 139 25.27 -18.57 11.10
N LEU A 140 24.85 -18.13 12.29
CA LEU A 140 25.11 -18.86 13.53
C LEU A 140 24.46 -20.24 13.51
N MET A 141 23.22 -20.35 13.03
CA MET A 141 22.53 -21.64 12.92
C MET A 141 23.26 -22.61 11.99
N LEU A 142 23.81 -22.12 10.87
CA LEU A 142 24.62 -22.92 9.96
C LEU A 142 25.93 -23.36 10.61
N GLU A 143 26.60 -22.50 11.37
CA GLU A 143 27.80 -22.89 12.13
C GLU A 143 27.49 -23.98 13.16
N PHE A 144 26.39 -23.85 13.90
CA PHE A 144 25.95 -24.88 14.84
C PHE A 144 25.62 -26.20 14.15
N LEU A 145 24.92 -26.16 13.01
CA LEU A 145 24.58 -27.35 12.26
C LEU A 145 25.83 -28.02 11.67
N ASN A 146 26.75 -27.24 11.11
CA ASN A 146 28.03 -27.74 10.60
C ASN A 146 28.84 -28.42 11.70
N HIS A 147 28.91 -27.81 12.88
CA HIS A 147 29.59 -28.40 14.04
C HIS A 147 28.91 -29.69 14.49
N PHE A 148 27.58 -29.71 14.56
CA PHE A 148 26.81 -30.90 14.92
C PHE A 148 27.00 -32.04 13.92
N VAL A 149 26.96 -31.76 12.61
CA VAL A 149 27.19 -32.74 11.55
C VAL A 149 28.61 -33.29 11.61
N LEU A 150 29.61 -32.44 11.85
CA LEU A 150 31.01 -32.87 11.99
C LEU A 150 31.19 -33.80 13.21
N LEU A 151 30.58 -33.48 14.35
CA LEU A 151 30.58 -34.35 15.54
C LEU A 151 29.89 -35.68 15.26
N LEU A 152 28.76 -35.67 14.55
CA LEU A 152 28.06 -36.89 14.16
C LEU A 152 28.91 -37.74 13.20
N TYR A 153 29.55 -37.12 12.22
CA TYR A 153 30.45 -37.77 11.29
C TYR A 153 31.62 -38.46 12.00
N LEU A 154 32.31 -37.75 12.91
CA LEU A 154 33.41 -38.31 13.70
C LEU A 154 32.96 -39.44 14.65
N ARG A 155 31.70 -39.43 15.08
CA ARG A 155 31.13 -40.50 15.94
C ARG A 155 30.67 -41.73 15.16
N LEU A 156 30.22 -41.56 13.91
CA LEU A 156 29.65 -42.64 13.09
C LEU A 156 30.65 -43.30 12.14
N VAL A 157 31.79 -42.67 11.85
CA VAL A 157 32.85 -43.24 11.00
C VAL A 157 33.94 -43.85 11.90
N PRO A 158 33.88 -45.16 12.22
CA PRO A 158 34.98 -45.84 12.89
C PRO A 158 36.19 -45.92 11.95
N GLY A 159 37.29 -45.25 12.30
CA GLY A 159 38.52 -45.29 11.48
C GLY A 159 39.54 -44.18 11.70
N PHE A 160 39.23 -43.14 12.46
CA PHE A 160 40.22 -42.17 12.93
C PHE A 160 40.80 -42.63 14.28
N CYS A 161 41.74 -43.57 14.24
CA CYS A 161 42.66 -43.89 15.32
C CYS A 161 44.05 -44.12 14.74
#